data_AF-A0A922SK86-F1
#
_entry.id   AF-A0A922SK86-F1
#
_cell.length_a   1.000
_cell.length_b   1.000
_cell.length_c   1.000
_cell.angle_alpha   90.00
_cell.angle_beta   90.00
_cell.angle_gamma   90.00
#
_symmetry.space_group_name_H-M   'P 1'
#
loop_
_entity.id
_entity.type
_entity.pdbx_description
1 polymer ?
#
loop_
_entity_poly.entity_id
_entity_poly.type
_entity_poly.pdbx_seq_one_letter_code
_entity_poly.pdbx_strand_id
1 'polypeptide(L)'
;MRNLEAYYVARYCAVTCTFFNAHLVISYAVARSIGEAGGVAYARVVTPPDWVIDYWHPLEKAHFPEYFKRRETRKCEYIQKWHLGQLY
;
A
#
# COMPACT_ATOMS: atom_id res chain seq x y z
N MET A 1 -29.26 20.97 -33.52
CA MET A 1 -28.96 19.53 -33.27
C MET A 1 -27.73 19.06 -34.06
N ARG A 2 -26.59 19.80 -34.05
CA ARG A 2 -25.36 19.41 -34.80
C ARG A 2 -24.11 19.32 -33.91
N ASN A 3 -24.23 19.61 -32.62
CA ASN A 3 -23.08 19.77 -31.72
C ASN A 3 -22.88 18.60 -30.74
N LEU A 4 -23.84 17.67 -30.63
CA LEU A 4 -23.76 16.50 -29.74
C LEU A 4 -23.03 15.32 -30.42
N GLU A 5 -23.29 15.08 -31.71
CA GLU A 5 -22.62 14.06 -32.53
C GLU A 5 -21.10 14.29 -32.62
N ALA A 6 -20.67 15.54 -32.82
CA ALA A 6 -19.26 15.91 -32.89
C ALA A 6 -18.51 15.67 -31.57
N TYR A 7 -19.19 15.88 -30.43
CA TYR A 7 -18.64 15.62 -29.10
C TYR A 7 -18.52 14.12 -28.80
N TYR A 8 -19.46 13.32 -29.30
CA TYR A 8 -19.48 11.86 -29.13
C TYR A 8 -18.37 11.19 -29.96
N VAL A 9 -18.24 11.53 -31.25
CA VAL A 9 -17.19 10.99 -32.13
C VAL A 9 -15.79 11.42 -31.69
N ALA A 10 -15.62 12.66 -31.21
CA ALA A 10 -14.33 13.12 -30.67
C ALA A 10 -13.90 12.36 -29.41
N ARG A 11 -14.84 12.01 -28.52
CA ARG A 11 -14.56 11.17 -27.35
C ARG A 11 -14.20 9.73 -27.75
N TYR A 12 -14.89 9.14 -28.71
CA TYR A 12 -14.58 7.77 -29.17
C TYR A 12 -13.21 7.68 -29.87
N CYS A 13 -12.81 8.69 -30.66
CA CYS A 13 -11.50 8.72 -31.32
C CYS A 13 -10.34 8.89 -30.32
N ALA A 14 -10.53 9.66 -29.25
CA ALA A 14 -9.52 9.81 -28.19
C ALA A 14 -9.30 8.52 -27.38
N VAL A 15 -10.36 7.73 -27.18
CA VAL A 15 -10.29 6.45 -26.44
C VAL A 15 -9.67 5.33 -27.29
N THR A 16 -9.83 5.34 -28.61
CA THR A 16 -9.21 4.34 -29.50
C THR A 16 -7.73 4.64 -29.80
N CYS A 17 -7.33 5.92 -29.90
CA CYS A 17 -5.94 6.30 -30.17
C CYS A 17 -4.99 6.04 -28.98
N THR A 18 -5.51 6.13 -27.75
CA THR A 18 -4.76 5.78 -26.53
C THR A 18 -4.51 4.28 -26.40
N PHE A 19 -5.36 3.44 -26.99
CA PHE A 19 -5.24 1.97 -26.94
C PHE A 19 -4.16 1.44 -27.91
N PHE A 20 -3.97 2.06 -29.07
CA PHE A 20 -3.02 1.60 -30.10
C PHE A 20 -1.56 1.97 -29.80
N ASN A 21 -1.31 3.05 -29.05
CA ASN A 21 0.04 3.50 -28.66
C ASN A 21 0.54 2.96 -27.30
N ALA A 22 -0.26 2.14 -26.60
CA ALA A 22 0.09 1.62 -25.27
C ALA A 22 1.13 0.48 -25.29
N HIS A 23 1.56 0.01 -26.47
CA HIS A 23 2.31 -1.24 -26.60
C HIS A 23 3.85 -1.13 -26.52
N LEU A 24 4.45 0.05 -26.38
CA LEU A 24 5.91 0.19 -26.55
C LEU A 24 6.62 1.12 -25.56
N VAL A 25 6.18 1.11 -24.30
CA VAL A 25 6.84 1.83 -23.20
C VAL A 25 6.81 1.00 -21.89
N ILE A 26 6.96 -0.33 -21.97
CA ILE A 26 7.05 -1.17 -20.74
C ILE A 26 8.51 -1.28 -20.25
N SER A 27 9.50 -0.99 -21.09
CA SER A 27 10.91 -1.23 -20.75
C SER A 27 11.59 -0.13 -19.93
N TYR A 28 11.21 1.15 -20.05
CA TYR A 28 11.90 2.25 -19.35
C TYR A 28 11.34 2.58 -17.94
N ALA A 29 10.25 1.93 -17.52
CA ALA A 29 9.64 2.12 -16.19
C ALA A 29 10.27 1.21 -15.10
N VAL A 30 11.14 0.27 -15.48
CA VAL A 30 11.76 -0.72 -14.57
C VAL A 30 12.50 -0.06 -13.40
N ALA A 31 13.11 1.10 -13.61
CA ALA A 31 13.90 1.80 -12.60
C ALA A 31 13.08 2.47 -11.47
N ARG A 32 11.77 2.72 -11.67
CA ARG A 32 10.90 3.37 -10.65
C ARG A 32 9.92 2.44 -9.94
N SER A 33 9.87 1.16 -10.31
CA SER A 33 8.89 0.19 -9.79
C SER A 33 9.22 -0.38 -8.39
N ILE A 34 9.96 0.33 -7.54
CA ILE A 34 10.34 -0.17 -6.21
C ILE A 34 9.13 -0.05 -5.28
N GLY A 35 8.49 -1.19 -4.97
CA GLY A 35 7.37 -1.27 -4.02
C GLY A 35 5.98 -1.09 -4.65
N GLU A 36 5.89 -0.79 -5.95
CA GLU A 36 4.62 -0.73 -6.69
C GLU A 36 4.21 -2.11 -7.22
N ALA A 37 2.89 -2.38 -7.27
CA ALA A 37 2.34 -3.62 -7.82
C ALA A 37 2.69 -3.74 -9.31
N GLY A 38 3.49 -4.76 -9.66
CA GLY A 38 3.99 -4.97 -11.03
C GLY A 38 5.49 -4.69 -11.20
N GLY A 39 6.17 -4.19 -10.17
CA GLY A 39 7.62 -4.04 -10.17
C GLY A 39 8.40 -5.32 -9.87
N VAL A 40 9.66 -5.38 -10.35
CA VAL A 40 10.57 -6.53 -10.12
C VAL A 40 10.92 -6.72 -8.63
N ALA A 41 10.80 -5.66 -7.84
CA ALA A 41 11.04 -5.67 -6.40
C ALA A 41 9.75 -5.69 -5.55
N TYR A 42 8.58 -5.79 -6.17
CA TYR A 42 7.31 -5.84 -5.45
C TYR A 42 7.27 -7.05 -4.51
N ALA A 43 6.84 -6.83 -3.27
CA ALA A 43 6.69 -7.86 -2.23
C ALA A 43 7.95 -8.70 -1.92
N ARG A 44 9.16 -8.25 -2.28
CA ARG A 44 10.41 -8.95 -1.90
C ARG A 44 10.64 -8.98 -0.39
N VAL A 45 10.25 -7.91 0.30
CA VAL A 45 10.35 -7.80 1.76
C VAL A 45 8.97 -8.01 2.33
N VAL A 46 8.80 -9.11 3.07
CA VAL A 46 7.58 -9.37 3.84
C VAL A 46 7.75 -8.74 5.21
N THR A 47 6.97 -7.71 5.51
CA THR A 47 6.93 -7.12 6.86
C THR A 47 5.98 -7.96 7.72
N PRO A 48 6.48 -8.68 8.74
CA PRO A 48 5.61 -9.44 9.63
C PRO A 48 4.73 -8.49 10.43
N PRO A 49 3.47 -8.88 10.72
CA PRO A 49 2.57 -8.03 11.49
C PRO A 49 2.99 -7.96 12.96
N ASP A 50 2.67 -6.84 13.62
CA ASP A 50 3.17 -6.51 14.95
C ASP A 50 2.82 -7.55 16.02
N TRP A 51 1.69 -8.24 15.93
CA TRP A 51 1.23 -9.24 16.90
C TRP A 51 2.13 -10.49 16.98
N VAL A 52 2.96 -10.76 15.97
CA VAL A 52 3.90 -11.90 15.97
C VAL A 52 4.87 -11.85 17.15
N ILE A 53 5.24 -10.63 17.57
CA ILE A 53 6.21 -10.38 18.64
C ILE A 53 5.67 -10.80 20.03
N ASP A 54 4.36 -10.97 20.17
CA ASP A 54 3.76 -11.40 21.44
C ASP A 54 4.05 -12.88 21.74
N TYR A 55 4.35 -13.70 20.72
CA TYR A 55 4.68 -15.13 20.86
C TYR A 55 6.14 -15.42 21.28
N TRP A 56 7.00 -14.41 21.36
CA TRP A 56 8.41 -14.61 21.73
C TRP A 56 8.58 -15.19 23.14
N HIS A 57 9.63 -15.99 23.32
CA HIS A 57 9.95 -16.56 24.63
C HIS A 57 10.35 -15.44 25.60
N PRO A 58 9.99 -15.50 26.90
CA PRO A 58 10.31 -14.43 27.86
C PRO A 58 11.79 -14.09 27.95
N LEU A 59 12.68 -15.07 27.78
CA LEU A 59 14.13 -14.84 27.73
C LEU A 59 14.54 -13.95 26.54
N GLU A 60 13.93 -14.14 25.37
CA GLU A 60 14.19 -13.31 24.19
C GLU A 60 13.68 -11.89 24.39
N LYS A 61 12.53 -11.75 25.05
CA LYS A 61 11.96 -10.44 25.41
C LYS A 61 12.82 -9.69 26.42
N ALA A 62 13.45 -10.41 27.36
CA ALA A 62 14.31 -9.83 28.39
C ALA A 62 15.54 -9.10 27.82
N HIS A 63 15.96 -9.41 26.59
CA HIS A 63 17.03 -8.68 25.91
C HIS A 63 16.63 -7.26 25.50
N PHE A 64 15.33 -6.98 25.35
CA PHE A 64 14.83 -5.70 24.85
C PHE A 64 13.83 -5.02 25.80
N PRO A 65 14.21 -4.75 27.07
CA PRO A 65 13.27 -4.31 28.09
C PRO A 65 12.60 -2.97 27.76
N GLU A 66 13.35 -2.01 27.22
CA GLU A 66 12.82 -0.69 26.85
C GLU A 66 11.85 -0.73 25.68
N TYR A 67 12.10 -1.61 24.69
CA TYR A 67 11.20 -1.78 23.56
C TYR A 67 9.84 -2.33 24.02
N PHE A 68 9.86 -3.38 24.86
CA PHE A 68 8.63 -3.98 25.39
C PHE A 68 7.88 -3.04 26.32
N LYS A 69 8.56 -2.25 27.15
CA LYS A 69 7.93 -1.21 27.98
C LYS A 69 7.14 -0.22 27.13
N ARG A 70 7.77 0.34 26.09
CA ARG A 70 7.12 1.30 25.17
C ARG A 70 5.99 0.67 24.36
N ARG A 71 6.09 -0.62 24.07
CA ARG A 71 5.06 -1.38 23.36
C ARG A 71 3.83 -1.57 24.23
N GLU A 72 3.99 -1.94 25.50
CA GLU A 72 2.86 -2.09 26.43
C GLU A 72 2.12 -0.76 26.65
N THR A 73 2.82 0.38 26.75
CA THR A 73 2.18 1.69 26.79
C THR A 73 1.29 1.95 25.56
N ARG A 74 1.83 1.68 24.35
CA ARG A 74 1.08 1.86 23.09
C ARG A 74 -0.12 0.91 22.96
N LYS A 75 -0.03 -0.31 23.49
CA LYS A 75 -1.17 -1.24 23.54
C LYS A 75 -2.30 -0.68 24.40
N CYS A 76 -1.97 -0.14 25.57
CA CYS A 76 -2.96 0.51 26.44
C CYS A 76 -3.62 1.72 25.75
N GLU A 77 -2.82 2.58 25.11
CA GLU A 77 -3.34 3.72 24.34
C GLU A 77 -4.28 3.28 23.21
N TYR A 78 -3.94 2.19 22.50
CA TYR A 78 -4.77 1.64 21.44
C TYR A 78 -6.12 1.15 21.99
N ILE A 79 -6.12 0.41 23.10
CA ILE A 79 -7.34 -0.08 23.77
C ILE A 79 -8.21 1.09 24.24
N GLN A 80 -7.61 2.15 24.79
CA GLN A 80 -8.34 3.36 25.17
C GLN A 80 -9.03 4.01 23.97
N LYS A 81 -8.30 4.22 22.86
CA LYS A 81 -8.86 4.81 21.63
C LYS A 81 -9.97 3.96 21.02
N TRP A 82 -9.85 2.64 21.12
CA TRP A 82 -10.89 1.70 20.72
C TRP A 82 -12.19 1.89 21.52
N HIS A 83 -12.10 1.93 22.84
CA HIS A 83 -13.28 2.13 23.69
C HIS A 83 -13.94 3.49 23.48
N LEU A 84 -13.16 4.51 23.12
CA LEU A 84 -13.66 5.84 22.78
C LEU A 84 -14.29 5.92 21.38
N GLY A 85 -14.21 4.87 20.57
CA GLY A 85 -14.68 4.90 19.18
C GLY A 85 -13.89 5.85 18.28
N GLN A 86 -12.64 6.16 18.63
CA GLN A 86 -11.75 7.00 17.81
C GLN A 86 -11.02 6.22 16.72
N LEU A 87 -11.10 4.89 16.78
CA LEU A 87 -10.59 3.98 15.78
C LEU A 87 -11.79 3.45 14.99
N TYR A 88 -11.82 3.81 13.70
CA TYR A 88 -12.77 3.47 12.63
C TYR A 88 -14.27 3.72 12.86
#